data_AF-N6TSL8-F1
#
_entry.id   AF-N6TSL8-F1
#
_cell.length_a   1.000
_cell.length_b   1.000
_cell.length_c   1.000
_cell.angle_alpha   90.00
_cell.angle_beta   90.00
_cell.angle_gamma   90.00
#
_symmetry.space_group_name_H-M   'P 1'
#
loop_
_entity.id
_entity.type
_entity.pdbx_description
1 polymer ?
#
loop_
_entity_poly.entity_id
_entity_poly.type
_entity_poly.pdbx_seq_one_letter_code
_entity_poly.pdbx_strand_id
1 'polypeptide(L)'
;MSSSGISSLKWQIALGLGAVGAVGLACWYMKTSKNESLDSVEDVKKVTEESPFQRAQKFKTEGNDMFKRGKYDEAIAAYTKAIEIIPPEFKTDLATYYHNRAAAYEQLKKWRTVIADCEQAINLNNKYEKALYR
;
A
#
# COMPACT_ATOMS: atom_id res chain seq x y z
N MET A 1 15.55 -32.12 38.06
CA MET A 1 14.82 -32.98 37.11
C MET A 1 14.77 -32.29 35.75
N SER A 2 15.18 -33.00 34.69
CA SER A 2 14.87 -32.86 33.24
C SER A 2 14.99 -31.47 32.58
N SER A 3 15.41 -31.32 31.34
CA SER A 3 15.70 -32.27 30.29
C SER A 3 16.64 -31.64 29.26
N SER A 4 17.42 -32.51 28.64
CA SER A 4 18.41 -32.30 27.59
C SER A 4 17.86 -31.70 26.30
N GLY A 5 18.47 -30.62 25.83
CA GLY A 5 18.33 -30.11 24.46
C GLY A 5 19.39 -30.73 23.55
N ILE A 6 18.96 -31.66 22.71
CA ILE A 6 19.78 -32.24 21.64
C ILE A 6 19.65 -31.33 20.42
N SER A 7 20.74 -30.67 20.02
CA SER A 7 21.02 -30.39 18.60
C SER A 7 22.54 -30.31 18.44
N SER A 8 23.13 -31.44 18.07
CA SER A 8 23.61 -31.68 16.71
C SER A 8 24.99 -31.06 16.50
N LEU A 9 26.04 -31.67 17.06
CA LEU A 9 26.94 -32.55 16.29
C LEU A 9 27.12 -32.05 14.84
N LYS A 10 28.16 -31.25 14.59
CA LYS A 10 28.83 -31.09 13.28
C LYS A 10 30.01 -30.10 13.34
N TRP A 11 30.97 -30.29 14.25
CA TRP A 11 32.26 -29.58 14.18
C TRP A 11 33.49 -30.46 14.51
N GLN A 12 33.35 -31.78 14.61
CA GLN A 12 34.45 -32.68 15.01
C GLN A 12 35.05 -33.57 13.92
N ILE A 13 34.88 -33.25 12.63
CA ILE A 13 35.61 -33.97 11.57
C ILE A 13 36.33 -32.95 10.69
N ALA A 14 37.40 -32.37 11.24
CA ALA A 14 38.36 -31.57 10.47
C ALA A 14 39.78 -31.81 10.99
N LEU A 15 40.16 -33.08 11.14
CA LEU A 15 41.55 -33.50 11.29
C LEU A 15 41.79 -34.65 10.32
N GLY A 16 42.24 -34.31 9.10
CA GLY A 16 42.65 -35.33 8.15
C GLY A 16 42.72 -34.84 6.71
N LEU A 17 43.92 -34.43 6.30
CA LEU A 17 44.47 -34.52 4.94
C LEU A 17 44.13 -33.43 3.91
N GLY A 18 45.17 -32.70 3.51
CA GLY A 18 45.35 -32.25 2.12
C GLY A 18 45.16 -30.75 1.87
N ALA A 19 46.27 -30.03 1.77
CA ALA A 19 46.37 -28.58 1.51
C ALA A 19 45.83 -28.09 0.15
N VAL A 20 45.05 -28.89 -0.59
CA VAL A 20 44.45 -28.52 -1.89
C VAL A 20 42.92 -28.30 -1.77
N GLY A 21 42.28 -28.78 -0.69
CA GLY A 21 40.84 -28.61 -0.47
C GLY A 21 40.42 -27.25 0.10
N ALA A 22 41.37 -26.48 0.66
CA ALA A 22 41.08 -25.25 1.39
C ALA A 22 40.53 -24.12 0.49
N VAL A 23 41.01 -24.01 -0.75
CA VAL A 23 40.55 -22.97 -1.69
C VAL A 23 39.15 -23.30 -2.23
N GLY A 24 38.86 -24.58 -2.48
CA GLY A 24 37.55 -25.02 -2.94
C GLY A 24 36.45 -24.80 -1.90
N LEU A 25 36.74 -25.12 -0.63
CA LEU A 25 35.85 -24.83 0.49
C LEU A 25 35.70 -23.32 0.73
N ALA A 26 36.77 -22.54 0.62
CA ALA A 26 36.68 -21.08 0.74
C ALA A 26 35.86 -20.44 -0.39
N CYS A 27 35.99 -20.91 -1.63
CA CYS A 27 35.16 -20.46 -2.76
C CYS A 27 33.70 -20.91 -2.61
N TRP A 28 33.44 -22.12 -2.12
CA TRP A 28 32.09 -22.59 -1.81
C TRP A 28 31.47 -21.75 -0.68
N TYR A 29 32.24 -21.44 0.38
CA TYR A 29 31.81 -20.61 1.51
C TYR A 29 31.57 -19.13 1.14
N MET A 30 32.41 -18.55 0.28
CA MET A 30 32.18 -17.21 -0.29
C MET A 30 30.98 -17.17 -1.23
N LYS A 31 30.73 -18.26 -2.00
CA LYS A 31 29.56 -18.39 -2.88
C LYS A 31 28.26 -18.52 -2.07
N THR A 32 28.28 -19.19 -0.92
CA THR A 32 27.12 -19.30 -0.02
C THR A 32 26.84 -18.01 0.75
N SER A 33 27.86 -17.28 1.25
CA SER A 33 27.64 -16.00 1.94
C SER A 33 27.06 -14.89 1.06
N LYS A 34 27.29 -14.94 -0.26
CA LYS A 34 26.68 -14.00 -1.21
C LYS A 34 25.25 -14.39 -1.62
N ASN A 35 24.80 -15.61 -1.30
CA ASN A 35 23.46 -16.10 -1.59
C ASN A 35 22.48 -15.84 -0.43
N GLU A 36 22.93 -15.93 0.83
CA GLU A 36 22.11 -15.56 2.00
C GLU A 36 21.78 -14.05 2.08
N SER A 37 22.62 -13.20 1.49
CA SER A 37 22.40 -11.75 1.43
C SER A 37 21.53 -11.32 0.24
N LEU A 38 21.28 -12.19 -0.74
CA LEU A 38 20.40 -11.93 -1.88
C LEU A 38 18.97 -12.45 -1.67
N ASP A 39 18.79 -13.54 -0.91
CA ASP A 39 17.46 -14.03 -0.53
C ASP A 39 16.74 -13.07 0.45
N SER A 40 17.53 -12.29 1.21
CA SER A 40 17.02 -11.31 2.18
C SER A 40 16.54 -10.00 1.54
N VAL A 41 16.83 -9.75 0.25
CA VAL A 41 16.34 -8.57 -0.49
C VAL A 41 15.21 -8.89 -1.46
N GLU A 42 14.93 -10.17 -1.70
CA GLU A 42 13.75 -10.59 -2.47
C GLU A 42 12.47 -10.62 -1.62
N ASP A 43 12.59 -10.86 -0.31
CA ASP A 43 11.44 -10.72 0.61
C ASP A 43 11.14 -9.24 0.99
N VAL A 44 12.13 -8.35 0.89
CA VAL A 44 11.94 -6.89 1.05
C VAL A 44 11.49 -6.21 -0.24
N LYS A 45 11.64 -6.84 -1.41
CA LYS A 45 11.00 -6.38 -2.65
C LYS A 45 9.54 -6.81 -2.79
N LYS A 46 9.01 -7.53 -1.79
CA LYS A 46 7.57 -7.63 -1.53
C LYS A 46 7.10 -6.53 -0.56
N VAL A 47 7.77 -5.38 -0.53
CA VAL A 47 7.25 -4.15 0.08
C VAL A 47 6.13 -3.61 -0.82
N THR A 48 4.92 -4.07 -0.53
CA THR A 48 3.63 -3.41 -0.79
C THR A 48 3.47 -2.76 -2.17
N GLU A 49 3.17 -3.57 -3.19
CA GLU A 49 2.35 -3.07 -4.31
C GLU A 49 0.97 -2.73 -3.72
N GLU A 50 0.81 -1.52 -3.18
CA GLU A 50 -0.45 -1.04 -2.63
C GLU A 50 -1.50 -1.08 -3.73
N SER A 51 -2.58 -1.80 -3.49
CA SER A 51 -3.63 -1.94 -4.50
C SER A 51 -4.13 -0.55 -4.91
N PRO A 52 -4.55 -0.35 -6.17
CA PRO A 52 -5.09 0.94 -6.60
C PRO A 52 -6.20 1.45 -5.66
N PHE A 53 -7.00 0.52 -5.12
CA PHE A 53 -7.99 0.78 -4.07
C PHE A 53 -7.37 1.35 -2.77
N GLN A 54 -6.32 0.72 -2.23
CA GLN A 54 -5.64 1.21 -1.02
C GLN A 54 -5.02 2.59 -1.23
N ARG A 55 -4.42 2.82 -2.41
CA ARG A 55 -3.91 4.15 -2.77
C ARG A 55 -5.04 5.18 -2.85
N ALA A 56 -6.19 4.83 -3.40
CA ALA A 56 -7.35 5.73 -3.47
C ALA A 56 -7.85 6.11 -2.07
N GLN A 57 -7.90 5.13 -1.16
CA GLN A 57 -8.27 5.38 0.23
C GLN A 57 -7.30 6.33 0.96
N LYS A 58 -5.99 6.23 0.66
CA LYS A 58 -5.01 7.18 1.20
C LYS A 58 -5.30 8.60 0.73
N PHE A 59 -5.50 8.81 -0.57
CA PHE A 59 -5.83 10.14 -1.09
C PHE A 59 -7.15 10.68 -0.55
N LYS A 60 -8.16 9.81 -0.37
CA LYS A 60 -9.40 10.20 0.31
C LYS A 60 -9.15 10.64 1.75
N THR A 61 -8.26 9.97 2.46
CA THR A 61 -7.92 10.32 3.86
C THR A 61 -7.15 11.64 3.92
N GLU A 62 -6.20 11.84 3.02
CA GLU A 62 -5.48 13.11 2.85
C GLU A 62 -6.45 14.26 2.51
N GLY A 63 -7.38 14.04 1.59
CA GLY A 63 -8.42 15.01 1.24
C GLY A 63 -9.32 15.37 2.42
N ASN A 64 -9.70 14.37 3.23
CA ASN A 64 -10.46 14.59 4.47
C ASN A 64 -9.69 15.46 5.47
N ASP A 65 -8.37 15.24 5.60
CA ASP A 65 -7.54 16.02 6.51
C ASP A 65 -7.35 17.46 6.02
N MET A 66 -7.17 17.68 4.72
CA MET A 66 -7.13 19.02 4.14
C MET A 66 -8.47 19.73 4.28
N PHE A 67 -9.59 19.02 4.09
CA PHE A 67 -10.94 19.56 4.28
C PHE A 67 -11.13 20.07 5.72
N LYS A 68 -10.75 19.26 6.72
CA LYS A 68 -10.80 19.67 8.14
C LYS A 68 -9.93 20.88 8.46
N ARG A 69 -8.83 21.07 7.72
CA ARG A 69 -7.93 22.23 7.83
C ARG A 69 -8.44 23.46 7.06
N GLY A 70 -9.58 23.39 6.40
CA GLY A 70 -10.13 24.48 5.57
C GLY A 70 -9.42 24.68 4.23
N LYS A 71 -8.50 23.78 3.86
CA LYS A 71 -7.76 23.81 2.60
C LYS A 71 -8.55 23.12 1.50
N TYR A 72 -9.63 23.75 1.06
CA TYR A 72 -10.61 23.11 0.19
C TYR A 72 -10.07 22.80 -1.22
N ASP A 73 -9.26 23.66 -1.82
CA ASP A 73 -8.65 23.37 -3.13
C ASP A 73 -7.67 22.17 -3.07
N GLU A 74 -6.88 22.05 -2.00
CA GLU A 74 -6.01 20.88 -1.77
C GLU A 74 -6.84 19.60 -1.54
N ALA A 75 -7.95 19.71 -0.80
CA ALA A 75 -8.87 18.60 -0.61
C ALA A 75 -9.48 18.11 -1.94
N ILE A 76 -9.90 19.05 -2.81
CA ILE A 76 -10.41 18.75 -4.16
C ILE A 76 -9.37 18.00 -4.98
N ALA A 77 -8.11 18.45 -4.96
CA ALA A 77 -7.02 17.80 -5.68
C ALA A 77 -6.80 16.36 -5.19
N ALA A 78 -6.80 16.15 -3.87
CA ALA A 78 -6.66 14.82 -3.28
C ALA A 78 -7.82 13.89 -3.64
N TYR A 79 -9.08 14.34 -3.52
CA TYR A 79 -10.23 13.52 -3.93
C TYR A 79 -10.23 13.23 -5.43
N THR A 80 -9.76 14.16 -6.26
CA THR A 80 -9.65 13.94 -7.71
C THR A 80 -8.63 12.84 -8.03
N LYS A 81 -7.47 12.83 -7.36
CA LYS A 81 -6.52 11.72 -7.47
C LYS A 81 -7.13 10.39 -7.01
N ALA A 82 -7.92 10.40 -5.94
CA ALA A 82 -8.61 9.18 -5.48
C ALA A 82 -9.58 8.64 -6.54
N ILE A 83 -10.31 9.52 -7.22
CA ILE A 83 -11.25 9.20 -8.32
C ILE A 83 -10.51 8.63 -9.55
N GLU A 84 -9.35 9.17 -9.89
CA GLU A 84 -8.57 8.76 -11.07
C GLU A 84 -7.98 7.35 -10.94
N ILE A 85 -7.64 6.93 -9.71
CA ILE A 85 -6.94 5.67 -9.48
C ILE A 85 -7.81 4.54 -8.93
N ILE A 86 -8.99 4.86 -8.37
CA ILE A 86 -9.90 3.83 -7.89
C ILE A 86 -10.40 3.01 -9.09
N PRO A 87 -10.32 1.67 -9.03
CA PRO A 87 -10.87 0.85 -10.09
C PRO A 87 -12.40 1.03 -10.22
N PRO A 88 -12.96 1.02 -11.45
CA PRO A 88 -14.36 1.34 -11.71
C PRO A 88 -15.36 0.33 -11.11
N GLU A 89 -14.90 -0.86 -10.73
CA GLU A 89 -15.70 -1.85 -10.00
C GLU A 89 -16.09 -1.38 -8.59
N PHE A 90 -15.31 -0.50 -7.96
CA PHE A 90 -15.59 0.05 -6.63
C PHE A 90 -16.53 1.26 -6.69
N LYS A 91 -17.72 1.07 -7.28
CA LYS A 91 -18.70 2.14 -7.48
C LYS A 91 -19.12 2.84 -6.19
N THR A 92 -19.22 2.11 -5.09
CA THR A 92 -19.61 2.65 -3.77
C THR A 92 -18.55 3.63 -3.23
N ASP A 93 -17.27 3.27 -3.32
CA ASP A 93 -16.16 4.12 -2.90
C ASP A 93 -16.00 5.31 -3.84
N LEU A 94 -16.10 5.07 -5.15
CA LEU A 94 -16.05 6.12 -6.16
C LEU A 94 -17.16 7.16 -5.94
N ALA A 95 -18.40 6.72 -5.66
CA ALA A 95 -19.51 7.62 -5.28
C ALA A 95 -19.21 8.42 -4.01
N THR A 96 -18.55 7.80 -3.03
CA THR A 96 -18.11 8.49 -1.80
C THR A 96 -17.07 9.57 -2.09
N TYR A 97 -16.15 9.34 -3.03
CA TYR A 97 -15.12 10.32 -3.39
C TYR A 97 -15.72 11.52 -4.13
N TYR A 98 -16.66 11.28 -5.06
CA TYR A 98 -17.44 12.36 -5.68
C TYR A 98 -18.21 13.18 -4.64
N HIS A 99 -18.89 12.52 -3.70
CA HIS A 99 -19.60 13.21 -2.64
C HIS A 99 -18.69 14.07 -1.75
N ASN A 100 -17.51 13.57 -1.38
CA ASN A 100 -16.54 14.32 -0.58
C ASN A 100 -15.95 15.50 -1.36
N ARG A 101 -15.71 15.34 -2.66
CA ARG A 101 -15.27 16.44 -3.53
C ARG A 101 -16.35 17.50 -3.71
N ALA A 102 -17.62 17.09 -3.83
CA ALA A 102 -18.77 18.00 -3.82
C ALA A 102 -18.82 18.83 -2.53
N ALA A 103 -18.56 18.21 -1.36
CA ALA A 103 -18.45 18.93 -0.09
C ALA A 103 -17.40 20.05 -0.13
N ALA A 104 -16.24 19.76 -0.71
CA ALA A 104 -15.16 20.74 -0.81
C ALA A 104 -15.51 21.87 -1.79
N TYR A 105 -16.19 21.57 -2.90
CA TYR A 105 -16.71 22.58 -3.82
C TYR A 105 -17.81 23.46 -3.21
N GLU A 106 -18.65 22.89 -2.35
CA GLU A 106 -19.69 23.59 -1.61
C GLU A 106 -19.10 24.68 -0.72
N GLN A 107 -18.00 24.38 -0.01
CA GLN A 107 -17.27 25.35 0.80
C GLN A 107 -16.69 26.51 -0.02
N LEU A 108 -16.37 26.25 -1.30
CA LEU A 108 -15.92 27.27 -2.26
C LEU A 108 -17.06 27.95 -3.02
N LYS A 109 -18.33 27.66 -2.68
CA LYS A 109 -19.54 28.18 -3.36
C LYS A 109 -19.59 27.90 -4.87
N LYS A 110 -18.95 26.82 -5.32
CA LYS A 110 -18.93 26.38 -6.73
C LYS A 110 -20.13 25.48 -7.02
N TRP A 111 -21.34 26.01 -6.94
CA TRP A 111 -22.59 25.24 -6.99
C TRP A 111 -22.76 24.35 -8.23
N ARG A 112 -22.31 24.84 -9.40
CA ARG A 112 -22.40 24.07 -10.66
C ARG A 112 -21.60 22.77 -10.59
N THR A 113 -20.44 22.77 -9.94
CA THR A 113 -19.60 21.56 -9.81
C THR A 113 -20.10 20.65 -8.69
N VAL A 114 -20.73 21.20 -7.65
CA VAL A 114 -21.41 20.41 -6.61
C VAL A 114 -22.50 19.54 -7.23
N ILE A 115 -23.40 20.14 -8.03
CA ILE A 115 -24.48 19.41 -8.69
C ILE A 115 -23.93 18.28 -9.57
N ALA A 116 -22.94 18.60 -10.41
CA ALA A 116 -22.32 17.61 -11.27
C ALA A 116 -21.72 16.41 -10.50
N ASP A 117 -21.00 16.66 -9.40
CA ASP A 117 -20.42 15.60 -8.58
C ASP A 117 -21.51 14.80 -7.82
N CYS A 118 -22.57 15.44 -7.35
CA CYS A 118 -23.71 14.76 -6.74
C CYS A 118 -24.45 13.86 -7.73
N GLU A 119 -24.67 14.32 -8.97
CA GLU A 119 -25.25 13.52 -10.04
C GLU A 119 -24.40 12.29 -10.35
N GLN A 120 -23.07 12.44 -10.43
CA GLN A 120 -22.16 11.31 -10.62
C GLN A 120 -22.23 10.31 -9.46
N ALA A 121 -22.28 10.79 -8.21
CA ALA A 121 -22.38 9.93 -7.04
C ALA A 121 -23.68 9.10 -7.04
N ILE A 122 -24.81 9.72 -7.39
CA ILE A 122 -26.13 9.06 -7.49
C ILE A 122 -26.15 8.03 -8.63
N ASN A 123 -25.60 8.39 -9.80
CA ASN A 123 -25.51 7.49 -10.95
C ASN A 123 -24.67 6.24 -10.65
N LEU A 124 -23.62 6.38 -9.84
CA LEU A 124 -22.76 5.27 -9.44
C LEU A 124 -23.39 4.39 -8.37
N ASN A 125 -24.06 5.01 -7.39
CA ASN A 125 -24.73 4.30 -6.32
C ASN A 125 -26.08 4.97 -6.02
N ASN A 126 -27.13 4.41 -6.63
CA ASN A 126 -28.51 4.88 -6.47
C ASN A 126 -29.04 4.74 -5.02
N LYS A 127 -28.32 4.03 -4.13
CA LYS A 127 -28.64 3.93 -2.70
C LYS A 127 -27.78 4.84 -1.82
N TYR A 128 -27.00 5.75 -2.41
CA TYR A 128 -26.16 6.67 -1.65
C TYR A 128 -27.00 7.85 -1.12
N GLU A 129 -27.81 7.57 -0.09
CA GLU A 129 -28.76 8.52 0.52
C GLU A 129 -28.10 9.86 0.89
N LYS A 130 -26.83 9.84 1.29
CA LYS A 130 -26.09 11.05 1.66
C LYS A 130 -25.89 12.04 0.50
N ALA A 131 -25.82 11.59 -0.76
CA ALA A 131 -25.70 12.51 -1.90
C ALA A 131 -27.02 13.23 -2.21
N LEU A 132 -28.17 12.72 -1.76
CA LEU A 132 -29.46 13.36 -2.03
C LEU A 132 -29.71 14.62 -1.22
N TYR A 133 -28.98 14.83 -0.12
CA TYR A 133 -29.19 15.94 0.82
C TYR A 133 -28.16 17.07 0.71
N ARG A 134 -27.33 17.08 -0.34
CA ARG A 134 -26.31 18.11 -0.60
C ARG A 134 -26.75 19.04 -1.72
#